data_AF-A0A7V4GWN4-F1
#
_entry.id   AF-A0A7V4GWN4-F1
#
_cell.length_a   1.000
_cell.length_b   1.000
_cell.length_c   1.000
_cell.angle_alpha   90.00
_cell.angle_beta   90.00
_cell.angle_gamma   90.00
#
_symmetry.space_group_name_H-M   'P 1'
#
loop_
_entity.id
_entity.type
_entity.pdbx_description
1 polymer ?
#
loop_
_entity_poly.entity_id
_entity_poly.type
_entity_poly.pdbx_seq_one_letter_code
_entity_poly.pdbx_strand_id
1 'polypeptide(L)'
;MESLKKLEVWFVTGSQHLYGEETLKQVQVHANEIARKLNELPEIPVQILARPVVTTPSAIYQMCMDANHSVQCVGVITWMHTFSPAKMWIAGLQALKKP
;
A
#
# COMPACT_ATOMS: atom_id res chain seq x y z
N MET A 1 9.52 -26.97 3.24
CA MET A 1 8.53 -25.93 2.93
C MET A 1 9.23 -24.58 3.04
N GLU A 2 9.19 -23.76 1.99
CA GLU A 2 9.67 -22.38 2.05
C GLU A 2 8.80 -21.56 3.01
N SER A 3 9.43 -20.75 3.87
CA SER A 3 8.71 -19.91 4.81
C SER A 3 8.00 -18.77 4.07
N LEU A 4 6.67 -18.75 4.13
CA LEU A 4 5.84 -17.67 3.56
C LEU A 4 6.14 -16.30 4.19
N LYS A 5 6.84 -16.26 5.34
CA LYS A 5 7.29 -15.02 6.00
C LYS A 5 8.34 -14.24 5.19
N LYS A 6 8.84 -14.76 4.07
CA LYS A 6 9.69 -14.01 3.12
C LYS A 6 8.88 -13.25 2.06
N LEU A 7 7.59 -13.56 1.94
CA LEU A 7 6.67 -12.91 1.02
C LEU A 7 6.01 -11.72 1.69
N GLU A 8 5.64 -10.75 0.88
CA GLU A 8 5.13 -9.45 1.30
C GLU A 8 3.78 -9.17 0.64
N VAL A 9 2.85 -8.63 1.42
CA VAL A 9 1.68 -7.93 0.92
C VAL A 9 1.85 -6.45 1.24
N TRP A 10 1.74 -5.60 0.23
CA TRP A 10 1.96 -4.17 0.40
C TRP A 10 0.66 -3.49 0.81
N PHE A 11 0.67 -2.79 1.93
CA PHE A 11 -0.46 -2.01 2.42
C PHE A 11 -0.30 -0.56 1.94
N VAL A 12 -1.12 -0.18 0.97
CA VAL A 12 -1.03 1.11 0.26
C VAL A 12 -2.19 1.99 0.66
N THR A 13 -1.86 3.15 1.21
CA THR A 13 -2.85 4.12 1.67
C THR A 13 -2.99 5.27 0.68
N GLY A 14 -4.22 5.50 0.20
CA GLY A 14 -4.57 6.61 -0.68
C GLY A 14 -5.01 7.86 0.06
N SER A 15 -4.57 9.02 -0.43
CA SER A 15 -5.01 10.33 0.03
C SER A 15 -4.90 11.37 -1.10
N GLN A 16 -4.89 12.67 -0.78
CA GLN A 16 -4.62 13.79 -1.69
C GLN A 16 -3.94 14.96 -0.95
N HIS A 17 -3.19 15.77 -1.69
CA HIS A 17 -2.44 16.91 -1.13
C HIS A 17 -3.29 18.02 -0.52
N LEU A 18 -4.58 18.10 -0.88
CA LEU A 18 -5.49 19.13 -0.38
C LEU A 18 -5.69 19.09 1.15
N TYR A 19 -5.32 17.98 1.80
CA TYR A 19 -5.41 17.82 3.24
C TYR A 19 -4.22 18.37 4.03
N GLY A 20 -3.13 18.74 3.37
CA GLY A 20 -1.94 19.28 4.03
C GLY A 20 -1.06 18.23 4.71
N GLU A 21 0.18 18.62 4.99
CA GLU A 21 1.25 17.72 5.48
C GLU A 21 0.95 17.09 6.84
N GLU A 22 0.34 17.82 7.76
CA GLU A 22 0.02 17.30 9.10
C GLU A 22 -0.97 16.13 9.01
N THR A 23 -2.03 16.28 8.20
CA THR A 23 -2.99 15.20 7.97
C THR A 23 -2.32 14.01 7.27
N LEU A 24 -1.46 14.24 6.27
CA LEU A 24 -0.75 13.14 5.60
C LEU A 24 0.17 12.36 6.55
N LYS A 25 0.83 13.04 7.49
CA LYS A 25 1.61 12.39 8.56
C LYS A 25 0.73 11.51 9.46
N GLN A 26 -0.44 12.01 9.87
CA GLN A 26 -1.38 11.22 10.67
C GLN A 26 -1.89 9.99 9.90
N VAL A 27 -2.23 10.16 8.62
CA VAL A 27 -2.62 9.04 7.75
C VAL A 27 -1.52 7.98 7.67
N GLN A 28 -0.26 8.40 7.53
CA GLN A 28 0.88 7.47 7.52
C GLN A 28 1.03 6.72 8.86
N VAL A 29 0.85 7.41 9.99
CA VAL A 29 0.89 6.77 11.33
C VAL A 29 -0.17 5.68 11.44
N HIS A 30 -1.42 5.98 11.05
CA HIS A 30 -2.50 4.99 11.08
C HIS A 30 -2.22 3.80 10.15
N ALA A 31 -1.69 4.04 8.94
CA ALA A 31 -1.34 2.97 8.01
C ALA A 31 -0.26 2.03 8.58
N ASN A 32 0.78 2.62 9.21
CA ASN A 32 1.84 1.85 9.86
C ASN A 32 1.31 1.04 11.04
N GLU A 33 0.41 1.61 11.85
CA GLU A 33 -0.19 0.92 12.98
C GLU A 33 -1.03 -0.30 12.53
N ILE A 34 -1.86 -0.13 11.50
CA ILE A 34 -2.66 -1.23 10.93
C ILE A 34 -1.75 -2.34 10.41
N ALA A 35 -0.75 -2.00 9.58
CA ALA A 35 0.18 -3.01 9.05
C ALA A 35 0.92 -3.75 10.18
N ARG A 36 1.36 -3.04 11.22
CA ARG A 36 1.99 -3.65 12.40
C ARG A 36 1.04 -4.61 13.11
N LYS A 37 -0.21 -4.19 13.36
CA LYS A 37 -1.21 -5.04 14.01
C LYS A 37 -1.57 -6.28 13.20
N LEU A 38 -1.65 -6.17 11.88
CA LEU A 38 -1.85 -7.34 11.01
C LEU A 38 -0.66 -8.30 11.07
N ASN A 39 0.58 -7.79 11.12
CA ASN A 39 1.77 -8.65 11.26
C ASN A 39 1.84 -9.42 12.59
N GLU A 40 1.19 -8.92 13.65
CA GLU A 40 1.13 -9.59 14.96
C GLU A 40 0.19 -10.81 14.94
N LEU A 41 -0.69 -10.93 13.94
CA LEU A 41 -1.67 -12.03 13.84
C LEU A 41 -1.01 -13.32 13.31
N PRO A 42 -1.06 -14.44 14.06
CA PRO A 42 -0.46 -15.71 13.63
C PRO A 42 -1.13 -16.30 12.38
N GLU A 43 -2.38 -15.93 12.10
CA GLU A 43 -3.16 -16.37 10.93
C GLU A 43 -2.67 -15.74 9.62
N ILE A 44 -1.85 -14.69 9.68
CA ILE A 44 -1.29 -14.01 8.50
C ILE A 44 0.15 -14.54 8.28
N PRO A 45 0.37 -15.45 7.30
CA PRO A 45 1.64 -16.14 7.13
C PRO A 45 2.69 -15.33 6.37
N VAL A 46 2.33 -14.16 5.84
CA VAL A 46 3.18 -13.23 5.06
C VAL A 46 3.48 -11.96 5.86
N GLN A 47 4.43 -11.14 5.39
CA GLN A 47 4.67 -9.81 5.96
C GLN A 47 3.73 -8.77 5.34
N ILE A 48 3.14 -7.91 6.16
CA ILE A 48 2.36 -6.76 5.70
C ILE A 48 3.24 -5.50 5.78
N LEU A 49 3.58 -4.90 4.65
CA LEU A 49 4.45 -3.71 4.61
C LEU A 49 3.65 -2.46 4.24
N ALA A 50 3.51 -1.53 5.17
CA ALA A 50 2.96 -0.21 4.88
C ALA A 50 3.90 0.56 3.93
N ARG A 51 3.36 1.01 2.80
CA ARG A 51 4.05 1.87 1.85
C ARG A 51 3.82 3.35 2.18
N PRO A 52 4.65 4.27 1.68
CA PRO A 52 4.36 5.70 1.78
C PRO A 52 2.96 6.04 1.24
N VAL A 53 2.24 6.94 1.92
CA VAL A 53 0.93 7.43 1.46
C VAL A 53 1.06 8.01 0.04
N VAL A 54 0.20 7.55 -0.86
CA VAL A 54 0.19 8.02 -2.25
C VAL A 54 -0.90 9.06 -2.45
N THR A 55 -0.52 10.19 -3.07
CA THR A 55 -1.36 11.39 -3.22
C THR A 55 -1.43 11.92 -4.65
N THR A 56 -0.65 11.34 -5.58
CA THR A 56 -0.59 11.75 -6.99
C THR A 56 -0.74 10.54 -7.93
N PRO A 57 -1.22 10.75 -9.17
CA PRO A 57 -1.27 9.68 -10.18
C PRO A 57 0.08 9.02 -10.44
N SER A 58 1.17 9.80 -10.48
CA SER A 58 2.52 9.29 -10.74
C SER A 58 3.04 8.45 -9.57
N ALA A 59 2.80 8.86 -8.33
CA ALA A 59 3.16 8.09 -7.15
C ALA A 59 2.39 6.77 -7.08
N ILE A 60 1.09 6.78 -7.39
CA ILE A 60 0.26 5.56 -7.46
C ILE A 60 0.78 4.63 -8.55
N TYR A 61 1.04 5.14 -9.76
CA TYR A 61 1.58 4.35 -10.85
C TYR A 61 2.92 3.72 -10.51
N GLN A 62 3.85 4.51 -9.95
CA GLN A 62 5.16 4.02 -9.56
C GLN A 62 5.04 2.93 -8.48
N MET A 63 4.17 3.12 -7.49
CA MET A 63 3.90 2.10 -6.46
C MET A 63 3.43 0.78 -7.11
N CYS A 64 2.50 0.83 -8.06
CA CYS A 64 2.04 -0.37 -8.77
C CYS A 64 3.16 -1.04 -9.58
N MET A 65 4.03 -0.26 -10.23
CA MET A 65 5.18 -0.78 -10.97
C MET A 65 6.22 -1.42 -10.04
N ASP A 66 6.50 -0.80 -8.90
CA ASP A 66 7.40 -1.35 -7.88
C ASP A 66 6.85 -2.67 -7.33
N ALA A 67 5.54 -2.75 -7.10
CA ALA A 67 4.87 -3.97 -6.64
C ALA A 67 5.03 -5.09 -7.69
N ASN A 68 4.83 -4.77 -8.97
CA ASN A 68 5.01 -5.72 -10.08
C ASN A 68 6.44 -6.27 -10.16
N HIS A 69 7.45 -5.42 -9.96
CA HIS A 69 8.85 -5.79 -10.06
C HIS A 69 9.38 -6.54 -8.84
N SER A 70 8.76 -6.38 -7.67
CA SER A 70 9.16 -7.12 -6.49
C SER A 70 8.77 -8.59 -6.61
N VAL A 71 9.78 -9.46 -6.51
CA VAL A 71 9.59 -10.92 -6.42
C VAL A 71 9.00 -11.34 -5.08
N GLN A 72 9.18 -10.53 -4.04
CA GLN A 72 8.64 -10.79 -2.70
C GLN A 72 7.20 -10.29 -2.56
N CYS A 73 6.81 -9.24 -3.30
CA CYS A 73 5.44 -8.73 -3.30
C CYS A 73 4.51 -9.72 -4.00
N VAL A 74 3.61 -10.32 -3.23
CA VAL A 74 2.63 -11.29 -3.73
C VAL A 74 1.22 -10.71 -3.80
N GLY A 75 1.00 -9.50 -3.28
CA GLY A 75 -0.26 -8.78 -3.44
C GLY A 75 -0.24 -7.38 -2.84
N VAL A 76 -1.32 -6.64 -3.09
CA VAL A 76 -1.51 -5.27 -2.62
C VAL A 76 -2.85 -5.15 -1.89
N ILE A 77 -2.84 -4.55 -0.70
CA ILE A 77 -4.04 -4.11 0.00
C ILE A 77 -4.13 -2.59 -0.16
N THR A 78 -5.19 -2.12 -0.79
CA THR A 78 -5.44 -0.68 -0.95
C THR A 78 -6.47 -0.17 0.06
N TRP A 79 -6.13 0.85 0.83
CA TRP A 79 -7.04 1.50 1.77
C TRP A 79 -7.09 3.02 1.54
N MET A 80 -8.26 3.53 1.20
CA MET A 80 -8.48 4.96 1.01
C MET A 80 -8.84 5.59 2.35
N HIS A 81 -7.84 6.00 3.13
CA HIS A 81 -8.02 6.57 4.47
C HIS A 81 -8.87 7.84 4.39
N THR A 82 -8.54 8.70 3.43
CA THR A 82 -9.30 9.89 3.07
C THR A 82 -9.83 9.76 1.65
N PHE A 83 -10.55 10.78 1.16
CA PHE A 83 -10.95 10.78 -0.24
C PHE A 83 -9.71 10.90 -1.16
N SER A 84 -9.45 9.84 -1.92
CA SER A 84 -8.44 9.80 -2.98
C SER A 84 -9.15 9.68 -4.33
N PRO A 85 -9.20 10.74 -5.16
CA PRO A 85 -9.91 10.71 -6.44
C PRO A 85 -9.53 9.49 -7.30
N ALA A 86 -10.51 8.61 -7.57
CA ALA A 86 -10.27 7.34 -8.26
C ALA A 86 -9.63 7.49 -9.66
N LYS A 87 -9.83 8.64 -10.33
CA LYS A 87 -9.16 8.93 -11.61
C LYS A 87 -7.63 8.88 -11.51
N MET A 88 -7.05 9.21 -10.36
CA MET A 88 -5.59 9.13 -10.14
C MET A 88 -5.07 7.69 -10.14
N TRP A 89 -5.95 6.72 -9.83
CA TRP A 89 -5.58 5.31 -9.70
C TRP A 89 -5.66 4.53 -11.00
N ILE A 90 -6.36 5.04 -12.03
CA ILE A 90 -6.66 4.31 -13.27
C ILE A 90 -5.38 3.74 -13.90
N ALA A 91 -4.37 4.57 -14.16
CA ALA A 91 -3.15 4.12 -14.82
C ALA A 91 -2.37 3.09 -13.98
N GLY A 92 -2.30 3.30 -12.66
CA GLY A 92 -1.64 2.36 -11.75
C GLY A 92 -2.35 1.01 -11.69
N LEU A 93 -3.67 1.00 -11.51
CA LEU A 93 -4.46 -0.22 -11.45
C LEU A 93 -4.51 -0.98 -12.78
N GLN A 94 -4.50 -0.28 -13.92
CA GLN A 94 -4.38 -0.90 -15.24
C GLN A 94 -3.02 -1.57 -15.45
N ALA A 95 -1.95 -1.03 -14.86
CA ALA A 95 -0.61 -1.59 -14.95
C ALA A 95 -0.34 -2.68 -13.90
N LEU A 96 -1.07 -2.70 -12.78
CA LEU A 96 -0.88 -3.64 -11.69
C LEU A 96 -1.17 -5.08 -12.13
N LYS A 97 -0.21 -5.97 -11.91
CA LYS A 97 -0.26 -7.41 -12.23
C LYS A 97 -0.25 -8.30 -10.99
N LYS A 98 -0.10 -7.69 -9.81
CA LYS A 98 -0.21 -8.37 -8.52
C LYS A 98 -1.67 -8.31 -8.06
N PRO A 99 -2.19 -9.38 -7.44
CA PRO A 99 -3.53 -9.37 -6.88
C PRO A 99 -3.67 -8.35 -5.75
#